data_AF-A0A1G7QFW4-F1
#
_entry.id   AF-A0A1G7QFW4-F1
#
_cell.length_a   1.000
_cell.length_b   1.000
_cell.length_c   1.000
_cell.angle_alpha   90.00
_cell.angle_beta   90.00
_cell.angle_gamma   90.00
#
_symmetry.space_group_name_H-M   'P 1'
#
loop_
_entity.id
_entity.type
_entity.pdbx_description
1 polymer ?
#
loop_
_entity_poly.entity_id
_entity_poly.type
_entity_poly.pdbx_seq_one_letter_code
_entity_poly.pdbx_strand_id
1 'polypeptide(L)'
;MKTSIVQVISAAFILLWVYTAGSKLADFQSYKQEMSLQVFSPDFAAVLLYAIPFLEILCATLLLIKKTNKLGLVLSLLLMLVFTGYILLIISGYFPKTPCSCGGVIKAMGWKAHLVFNIFFLSASILSLFMTLKPEVRDKD
;
A
#
# COMPACT_ATOMS: atom_id res chain seq x y z
N MET A 1 24.47 -4.63 -7.80
CA MET A 1 23.72 -3.35 -7.79
C MET A 1 22.21 -3.54 -7.91
N LYS A 2 21.68 -4.33 -8.87
CA LYS A 2 20.23 -4.59 -9.02
C LYS A 2 19.58 -5.16 -7.73
N THR A 3 20.24 -6.12 -7.09
CA THR A 3 19.79 -6.74 -5.83
C THR A 3 19.69 -5.74 -4.69
N SER A 4 20.61 -4.75 -4.63
CA SER A 4 20.62 -3.72 -3.59
C SER A 4 19.42 -2.78 -3.71
N ILE A 5 19.03 -2.40 -4.94
CA ILE A 5 17.86 -1.53 -5.18
C ILE A 5 16.55 -2.24 -4.78
N VAL A 6 16.38 -3.51 -5.17
CA VAL A 6 15.20 -4.31 -4.79
C VAL A 6 15.08 -4.46 -3.28
N GLN A 7 16.22 -4.64 -2.59
CA GLN A 7 16.25 -4.71 -1.12
C GLN A 7 15.87 -3.38 -0.46
N VAL A 8 16.37 -2.25 -0.96
CA VAL A 8 16.01 -0.91 -0.44
C VAL A 8 14.52 -0.64 -0.65
N ILE A 9 13.98 -0.93 -1.83
CA ILE A 9 12.55 -0.76 -2.12
C ILE A 9 11.71 -1.67 -1.23
N SER A 10 12.11 -2.94 -1.06
CA SER A 10 11.43 -3.88 -0.16
C SER A 10 11.44 -3.39 1.28
N ALA A 11 12.56 -2.88 1.78
CA ALA A 11 12.68 -2.32 3.12
C ALA A 11 11.77 -1.10 3.31
N ALA A 12 11.71 -0.20 2.31
CA ALA A 12 10.80 0.95 2.33
C ALA A 12 9.33 0.53 2.40
N PHE A 13 8.92 -0.49 1.62
CA PHE A 13 7.58 -1.06 1.70
C PHE A 13 7.29 -1.74 3.03
N ILE A 14 8.25 -2.48 3.60
CA ILE A 14 8.09 -3.09 4.93
C ILE A 14 7.82 -2.00 5.97
N LEU A 15 8.61 -0.92 5.97
CA LEU A 15 8.40 0.21 6.88
C LEU A 15 7.02 0.85 6.69
N LEU A 16 6.61 1.07 5.43
CA LEU A 16 5.30 1.61 5.10
C LEU A 16 4.17 0.74 5.64
N TRP A 17 4.20 -0.57 5.36
CA TRP A 17 3.15 -1.50 5.75
C TRP A 17 3.08 -1.73 7.26
N VAL A 18 4.23 -1.86 7.93
CA VAL A 18 4.29 -1.97 9.39
C VAL A 18 3.77 -0.69 10.05
N TYR A 19 4.14 0.48 9.55
CA TYR A 19 3.66 1.75 10.08
C TYR A 19 2.14 1.91 9.89
N THR A 20 1.63 1.64 8.69
CA THR A 20 0.22 1.81 8.35
C THR A 20 -0.67 0.79 9.06
N ALA A 21 -0.25 -0.47 9.20
CA ALA A 21 -0.98 -1.46 9.99
C ALA A 21 -0.86 -1.16 11.49
N GLY A 22 0.35 -0.84 11.96
CA GLY A 22 0.63 -0.56 13.37
C GLY A 22 -0.18 0.63 13.89
N SER A 23 -0.25 1.73 13.13
CA SER A 23 -1.06 2.89 13.51
C SER A 23 -2.57 2.59 13.57
N LYS A 24 -3.09 1.75 12.66
CA LYS A 24 -4.49 1.31 12.69
C LYS A 24 -4.81 0.39 13.88
N LEU A 25 -3.89 -0.52 14.22
CA LEU A 25 -4.08 -1.43 15.34
C LEU A 25 -3.86 -0.76 16.69
N ALA A 26 -2.94 0.22 16.78
CA ALA A 26 -2.68 0.98 17.99
C ALA A 26 -3.87 1.84 18.41
N ASP A 27 -4.60 2.43 17.45
CA ASP A 27 -5.84 3.17 17.69
C ASP A 27 -6.99 2.64 16.82
N PHE A 28 -7.39 1.40 17.13
CA PHE A 28 -8.41 0.70 16.36
C PHE A 28 -9.79 1.37 16.44
N GLN A 29 -10.11 2.06 17.54
CA GLN A 29 -11.40 2.76 17.68
C GLN A 29 -11.47 3.96 16.74
N SER A 30 -10.42 4.80 16.70
CA SER A 30 -10.34 5.90 15.74
C SER A 30 -10.36 5.38 14.30
N TYR A 31 -9.60 4.32 14.00
CA TYR A 31 -9.61 3.72 12.66
C TYR A 31 -11.00 3.19 12.26
N LYS A 32 -11.73 2.56 13.19
CA LYS A 32 -13.11 2.12 12.95
C LYS A 32 -14.05 3.28 12.64
N GLN A 33 -13.92 4.38 13.39
CA GLN A 33 -14.70 5.58 13.13
C GLN A 33 -14.35 6.19 11.76
N GLU A 34 -13.06 6.31 11.44
CA GLU A 34 -12.59 6.81 10.14
C GLU A 34 -13.09 5.95 8.96
N MET A 35 -13.12 4.62 9.12
CA MET A 35 -13.64 3.69 8.14
C MET A 35 -15.15 3.87 7.92
N SER A 36 -15.92 4.15 8.98
CA SER A 36 -17.36 4.41 8.88
C SER A 36 -17.70 5.71 8.12
N LEU A 37 -16.75 6.66 8.07
CA LEU A 37 -16.90 7.92 7.35
C LEU A 37 -16.56 7.80 5.86
N GLN A 38 -16.06 6.65 5.41
CA GLN A 38 -15.78 6.41 4.00
C GLN A 38 -17.08 6.33 3.18
N VAL A 39 -16.92 6.24 1.87
CA VAL A 39 -18.01 6.18 0.89
C VAL A 39 -18.60 4.76 0.74
N PHE A 40 -18.08 3.80 1.49
CA PHE A 40 -18.47 2.39 1.43
C PHE A 40 -19.77 2.11 2.20
N SER A 41 -20.49 1.05 1.80
CA SER A 41 -21.61 0.55 2.60
C SER A 41 -21.11 0.04 3.96
N PRO A 42 -21.96 0.03 5.01
CA PRO A 42 -21.55 -0.44 6.34
C PRO A 42 -20.96 -1.84 6.35
N ASP A 43 -21.56 -2.78 5.60
CA ASP A 43 -21.08 -4.16 5.52
C ASP A 43 -19.70 -4.25 4.87
N PHE A 44 -19.48 -3.50 3.78
CA PHE A 44 -18.20 -3.49 3.10
C PHE A 44 -17.12 -2.77 3.92
N ALA A 45 -17.47 -1.68 4.60
CA ALA A 45 -16.59 -1.00 5.55
C ALA A 45 -16.17 -1.93 6.70
N ALA A 46 -17.06 -2.78 7.21
CA ALA A 46 -16.74 -3.77 8.24
C ALA A 46 -15.75 -4.84 7.75
N VAL A 47 -15.88 -5.27 6.49
CA VAL A 47 -14.88 -6.19 5.87
C VAL A 47 -13.53 -5.50 5.73
N LEU A 48 -13.49 -4.28 5.19
CA LEU A 48 -12.27 -3.51 4.98
C LEU A 48 -11.53 -3.19 6.28
N LEU A 49 -12.28 -2.96 7.37
CA LEU A 49 -11.75 -2.70 8.71
C LEU A 49 -10.75 -3.77 9.16
N TYR A 50 -10.98 -5.04 8.82
CA TYR A 50 -10.07 -6.14 9.18
C TYR A 50 -9.16 -6.54 8.02
N ALA A 51 -9.68 -6.49 6.78
CA ALA A 51 -8.93 -6.91 5.61
C ALA A 51 -7.73 -6.02 5.33
N ILE A 52 -7.84 -4.70 5.50
CA ILE A 52 -6.74 -3.77 5.19
C ILE A 52 -5.53 -4.00 6.13
N PRO A 53 -5.66 -3.94 7.47
CA PRO A 53 -4.53 -4.21 8.35
C PRO A 53 -3.93 -5.62 8.14
N PHE A 54 -4.78 -6.61 7.87
CA PHE A 54 -4.34 -7.97 7.58
C PHE A 54 -3.47 -8.03 6.31
N LEU A 55 -3.92 -7.42 5.21
CA LEU A 55 -3.18 -7.37 3.95
C LEU A 55 -1.86 -6.59 4.08
N GLU A 56 -1.85 -5.50 4.85
CA GLU A 56 -0.64 -4.73 5.13
C GLU A 56 0.41 -5.58 5.87
N ILE A 57 0.00 -6.27 6.95
CA ILE A 57 0.89 -7.19 7.69
C ILE A 57 1.37 -8.32 6.78
N LEU A 58 0.46 -8.92 6.00
CA LEU A 58 0.81 -9.98 5.05
C LEU A 58 1.85 -9.51 4.04
N CYS A 59 1.68 -8.31 3.46
CA CYS A 59 2.66 -7.72 2.55
C CYS A 59 4.02 -7.53 3.23
N ALA A 60 4.05 -6.99 4.46
CA ALA A 60 5.29 -6.82 5.21
C ALA A 60 6.00 -8.16 5.48
N THR A 61 5.27 -9.19 5.92
CA THR A 61 5.82 -10.53 6.18
C THR A 61 6.37 -11.17 4.91
N LEU A 62 5.64 -11.08 3.79
CA LEU A 62 6.08 -11.66 2.52
C LEU A 62 7.33 -10.97 1.97
N LEU A 63 7.46 -9.65 2.15
CA LEU A 63 8.63 -8.87 1.75
C LEU A 63 9.87 -9.19 2.60
N LEU A 64 9.69 -9.52 3.88
CA LEU A 64 10.78 -9.85 4.80
C LEU A 64 11.47 -11.18 4.42
N ILE A 65 10.70 -12.15 3.93
CA ILE A 65 11.20 -13.49 3.58
C ILE A 65 11.71 -13.50 2.13
N LYS A 66 13.02 -13.73 1.94
CA LYS A 66 13.67 -13.72 0.61
C LYS A 66 12.93 -14.57 -0.45
N LYS A 67 12.42 -15.74 -0.07
CA LYS A 67 11.71 -16.66 -0.98
C LYS A 67 10.37 -16.10 -1.48
N THR A 68 9.67 -15.33 -0.66
CA THR A 68 8.36 -14.76 -0.99
C THR A 68 8.40 -13.27 -1.33
N ASN A 69 9.59 -12.65 -1.30
CA ASN A 69 9.75 -11.21 -1.52
C ASN A 69 9.12 -10.74 -2.84
N LYS A 70 9.30 -11.50 -3.94
CA LYS A 70 8.65 -11.20 -5.23
C LYS A 70 7.12 -11.18 -5.13
N LEU A 71 6.53 -12.14 -4.41
CA LEU A 71 5.09 -12.17 -4.17
C LEU A 71 4.64 -10.97 -3.31
N GLY A 72 5.41 -10.63 -2.28
CA GLY A 72 5.19 -9.43 -1.47
C GLY A 72 5.22 -8.14 -2.28
N LEU A 73 6.14 -8.02 -3.25
CA LEU A 73 6.22 -6.88 -4.17
C LEU A 73 5.00 -6.81 -5.11
N VAL A 74 4.55 -7.95 -5.66
CA VAL A 74 3.33 -8.01 -6.49
C VAL A 74 2.09 -7.61 -5.68
N LEU A 75 1.93 -8.13 -4.47
CA LEU A 75 0.80 -7.76 -3.61
C LEU A 75 0.85 -6.29 -3.20
N SER A 76 2.05 -5.77 -2.89
CA SER A 76 2.24 -4.36 -2.58
C SER A 76 1.89 -3.46 -3.77
N LEU A 77 2.27 -3.85 -4.99
CA LEU A 77 1.88 -3.16 -6.23
C LEU A 77 0.35 -3.12 -6.37
N LEU A 78 -0.33 -4.26 -6.22
CA LEU A 78 -1.78 -4.35 -6.34
C LEU A 78 -2.49 -3.49 -5.28
N LEU A 79 -2.04 -3.56 -4.03
CA LEU A 79 -2.63 -2.76 -2.95
C LEU A 79 -2.40 -1.26 -3.18
N MET A 80 -1.22 -0.86 -3.64
CA MET A 80 -0.93 0.51 -4.05
C MET A 80 -1.77 0.98 -5.23
N LEU A 81 -2.03 0.13 -6.24
CA LEU A 81 -2.93 0.45 -7.34
C LEU A 81 -4.34 0.73 -6.84
N VAL A 82 -4.87 -0.12 -5.96
CA VAL A 82 -6.21 0.06 -5.37
C VAL A 82 -6.29 1.37 -4.57
N PHE A 83 -5.30 1.65 -3.70
CA PHE A 83 -5.29 2.88 -2.90
C PHE A 83 -5.12 4.13 -3.76
N THR A 84 -4.28 4.08 -4.79
CA THR A 84 -4.10 5.18 -5.76
C THR A 84 -5.40 5.44 -6.53
N GLY A 85 -6.03 4.38 -7.05
CA GLY A 85 -7.31 4.48 -7.77
C GLY A 85 -8.40 5.09 -6.90
N TYR A 86 -8.49 4.69 -5.64
CA TYR A 86 -9.44 5.27 -4.68
C TYR A 86 -9.24 6.77 -4.49
N ILE A 87 -7.99 7.22 -4.29
CA ILE A 87 -7.67 8.65 -4.15
C ILE A 87 -7.99 9.44 -5.43
N LEU A 88 -7.72 8.86 -6.61
CA LEU A 88 -8.06 9.49 -7.88
C LEU A 88 -9.57 9.71 -8.01
N LEU A 89 -10.38 8.71 -7.64
CA LEU A 89 -11.84 8.84 -7.65
C LEU A 89 -12.31 9.96 -6.71
N ILE A 90 -11.71 10.09 -5.51
CA ILE A 90 -12.00 11.17 -4.57
C ILE A 90 -11.66 12.54 -5.19
N ILE A 91 -10.45 12.71 -5.71
CA ILE A 91 -9.99 14.00 -6.27
C ILE A 91 -10.78 14.38 -7.53
N SER A 92 -11.23 13.38 -8.31
CA SER A 92 -12.06 13.60 -9.50
C SER A 92 -13.50 14.04 -9.19
N GLY A 93 -13.90 14.03 -7.91
CA GLY A 93 -15.27 14.37 -7.51
C GLY A 93 -16.31 13.30 -7.85
N TYR A 94 -15.88 12.06 -8.08
CA TYR A 94 -16.78 10.94 -8.40
C TYR A 94 -17.77 10.63 -7.27
N PHE A 95 -17.36 10.88 -6.02
CA PHE A 95 -18.19 10.60 -4.85
C PHE A 95 -18.99 11.84 -4.40
N PRO A 96 -20.23 11.64 -3.89
CA PRO A 96 -21.10 12.72 -3.44
C PRO A 96 -20.60 13.41 -2.15
N LYS A 97 -19.72 12.76 -1.40
CA LYS A 97 -19.09 13.29 -0.19
C LYS A 97 -17.58 13.03 -0.24
N THR A 98 -16.79 14.02 0.14
CA THR A 98 -15.34 13.83 0.31
C THR A 98 -15.10 13.10 1.64
N PRO A 99 -14.53 11.88 1.64
CA PRO A 99 -14.27 11.16 2.87
C PRO A 99 -13.17 11.85 3.70
N CYS A 100 -13.06 11.49 4.98
CA CYS A 100 -11.92 11.88 5.80
C CYS A 100 -10.68 11.06 5.41
N SER A 101 -9.49 11.67 5.39
CA SER A 101 -8.23 10.92 5.24
C SER A 101 -8.05 9.97 6.42
N CYS A 102 -7.79 8.69 6.15
CA CYS A 102 -7.47 7.68 7.18
C CYS A 102 -5.95 7.43 7.23
N GLY A 103 -5.40 7.08 8.40
CA GLY A 103 -4.08 6.44 8.50
C GLY A 103 -2.97 7.17 9.28
N GLY A 104 -3.22 7.62 10.52
CA GLY A 104 -2.15 8.12 11.40
C GLY A 104 -1.50 9.40 10.86
N VAL A 105 -0.17 9.47 10.71
CA VAL A 105 0.52 10.65 10.13
C VAL A 105 0.07 10.93 8.68
N ILE A 106 -0.41 9.91 7.96
CA ILE A 106 -0.98 10.05 6.61
C ILE A 106 -2.32 10.81 6.64
N LYS A 107 -3.03 10.82 7.79
CA LYS A 107 -4.23 11.65 8.01
C LYS A 107 -3.95 13.14 7.89
N ALA A 108 -2.76 13.57 8.28
CA ALA A 108 -2.34 14.97 8.19
C ALA A 108 -1.98 15.39 6.75
N MET A 109 -1.82 14.43 5.83
CA MET A 109 -1.56 14.73 4.42
C MET A 109 -2.89 14.99 3.69
N GLY A 110 -2.95 16.11 2.97
CA GLY A 110 -4.05 16.37 2.05
C GLY A 110 -4.08 15.35 0.89
N TRP A 111 -5.25 15.15 0.28
CA TRP A 111 -5.47 14.14 -0.77
C TRP A 111 -4.44 14.17 -1.91
N LYS A 112 -4.04 15.37 -2.36
CA LYS A 112 -3.02 15.53 -3.41
C LYS A 112 -1.63 15.04 -2.97
N ALA A 113 -1.24 15.33 -1.73
CA ALA A 113 0.04 14.86 -1.19
C ALA A 113 0.04 13.34 -1.03
N HIS A 114 -1.07 12.77 -0.56
CA HIS A 114 -1.24 11.32 -0.46
C HIS A 114 -1.20 10.66 -1.85
N LEU A 115 -1.80 11.27 -2.88
CA LEU A 115 -1.70 10.76 -4.25
C LEU A 115 -0.25 10.70 -4.74
N VAL A 116 0.53 11.77 -4.52
CA VAL A 116 1.96 11.79 -4.90
C VAL A 116 2.75 10.72 -4.15
N PHE A 117 2.48 10.56 -2.84
CA PHE A 117 3.07 9.51 -2.03
C PHE A 117 2.78 8.11 -2.59
N ASN A 118 1.52 7.82 -2.93
CA ASN A 118 1.14 6.54 -3.51
C ASN A 118 1.76 6.32 -4.89
N ILE A 119 1.79 7.34 -5.76
CA ILE A 119 2.44 7.24 -7.08
C ILE A 119 3.94 6.96 -6.93
N PHE A 120 4.62 7.56 -5.95
CA PHE A 120 6.02 7.27 -5.66
C PHE A 120 6.23 5.80 -5.32
N PHE A 121 5.49 5.25 -4.36
CA PHE A 121 5.59 3.83 -4.00
C PHE A 121 5.15 2.90 -5.13
N LEU A 122 4.10 3.27 -5.87
CA LEU A 122 3.62 2.54 -7.04
C LEU A 122 4.74 2.40 -8.09
N SER A 123 5.38 3.51 -8.47
CA SER A 123 6.49 3.50 -9.43
C SER A 123 7.69 2.69 -8.92
N ALA A 124 8.01 2.78 -7.63
CA ALA A 124 9.07 1.99 -7.00
C ALA A 124 8.78 0.49 -7.07
N SER A 125 7.53 0.07 -6.84
CA SER A 125 7.14 -1.35 -6.95
C SER A 125 7.26 -1.88 -8.39
N ILE A 126 6.85 -1.09 -9.39
CA ILE A 126 7.00 -1.43 -10.81
C ILE A 126 8.48 -1.58 -11.17
N LEU A 127 9.32 -0.63 -10.74
CA LEU A 127 10.76 -0.69 -10.96
C LEU A 127 11.38 -1.94 -10.33
N SER A 128 11.05 -2.23 -9.07
CA SER A 128 11.57 -3.41 -8.36
C SER A 128 11.16 -4.72 -9.05
N LEU A 129 9.91 -4.83 -9.48
CA LEU A 129 9.42 -5.99 -10.22
C LEU A 129 10.07 -6.12 -11.60
N PHE A 130 10.25 -5.03 -12.34
CA PHE A 130 10.95 -5.04 -13.61
C PHE A 130 12.40 -5.53 -13.46
N MET A 131 13.10 -5.06 -12.42
CA MET A 131 14.47 -5.49 -12.12
C MET A 131 14.55 -6.96 -11.66
N THR A 132 13.49 -7.48 -11.05
CA THR A 132 13.38 -8.87 -10.59
C THR A 132 12.93 -9.84 -11.70
N LEU A 133 12.14 -9.35 -12.66
CA LEU A 133 11.58 -10.15 -13.75
C LEU A 133 12.46 -10.19 -14.99
N LYS A 134 13.35 -9.21 -15.18
CA LYS A 134 14.28 -9.21 -16.31
C LYS A 134 15.15 -10.47 -16.18
N PRO A 135 14.99 -11.47 -17.07
CA PRO A 135 15.86 -12.62 -17.06
C PRO A 135 17.28 -12.08 -17.26
N GLU A 136 18.22 -12.58 -16.49
CA GLU A 136 19.60 -12.59 -16.94
C GLU A 136 19.53 -13.25 -18.33
N VAL A 137 19.74 -12.45 -19.38
CA VAL A 137 19.98 -13.00 -20.71
C VAL A 137 21.04 -14.05 -20.46
N ARG A 138 20.65 -15.30 -20.70
CA ARG A 138 21.43 -16.49 -20.45
C ARG A 138 22.74 -16.34 -21.22
N ASP A 139 23.77 -15.77 -20.59
CA ASP A 139 25.16 -16.14 -20.81
C ASP A 139 25.26 -17.59 -20.30
N LYS A 140 24.71 -18.51 -21.09
CA LYS A 140 25.22 -19.87 -21.15
C LYS A 140 25.78 -20.01 -22.54
N ASP A 141 27.11 -19.93 -22.55
CA ASP A 141 28.05 -20.49 -23.51
C ASP A 141 28.11 -19.83 -24.90
#